data_AF-A0A4Y2K6V4-F1
#
_entry.id   AF-A0A4Y2K6V4-F1
#
_cell.length_a   1.000
_cell.length_b   1.000
_cell.length_c   1.000
_cell.angle_alpha   90.00
_cell.angle_beta   90.00
_cell.angle_gamma   90.00
#
_symmetry.space_group_name_H-M   'P 1'
#
loop_
_entity.id
_entity.type
_entity.pdbx_description
1 polymer ?
#
loop_
_entity_poly.entity_id
_entity_poly.type
_entity_poly.pdbx_seq_one_letter_code
_entity_poly.pdbx_strand_id
1 'polypeptide(L)'
;MGFVKNVCGFSMVRSLPQRMKDKILSHAMVLALTINNYCIDGKILASSTHVPMTRIVLVAYSLGCHVKDKKAEGTKLIELTLPLFKYEPKGRQKK
;
A
#
# COMPACT_ATOMS: atom_id res chain seq x y z
N MET A 1 2.55 26.10 41.53
CA MET A 1 1.53 26.97 40.86
C MET A 1 1.86 27.02 39.38
N GLY A 2 0.95 26.94 38.41
CA GLY A 2 -0.50 26.84 38.41
C GLY A 2 -0.94 26.44 37.01
N PHE A 3 -1.99 25.63 36.96
CA PHE A 3 -2.76 25.27 35.78
C PHE A 3 -3.20 26.52 35.01
N VAL A 4 -3.10 26.48 33.69
CA VAL A 4 -3.99 27.25 32.81
C VAL A 4 -4.76 26.26 31.96
N LYS A 5 -5.97 25.94 32.42
CA LYS A 5 -7.08 25.45 31.60
C LYS A 5 -7.79 26.69 31.02
N ASN A 6 -8.10 26.68 29.73
CA ASN A 6 -9.38 27.11 29.11
C ASN A 6 -9.17 27.29 27.59
N VAL A 7 -10.08 26.98 26.66
CA VAL A 7 -11.38 26.29 26.62
C VAL A 7 -11.71 26.14 25.10
N CYS A 8 -12.37 25.03 24.75
CA CYS A 8 -13.21 24.79 23.55
C CYS A 8 -12.70 25.08 22.13
N GLY A 9 -12.28 23.99 21.47
CA GLY A 9 -12.43 23.79 20.03
C GLY A 9 -12.28 22.30 19.72
N PHE A 10 -13.38 21.57 19.63
CA PHE A 10 -13.42 20.13 19.31
C PHE A 10 -13.02 19.88 17.84
N SER A 11 -11.79 20.19 17.44
CA SER A 11 -11.22 19.58 16.23
C SER A 11 -10.64 18.22 16.64
N MET A 12 -11.53 17.26 16.82
CA MET A 12 -11.15 15.85 16.98
C MET A 12 -10.61 15.39 15.63
N VAL A 13 -9.32 15.62 15.37
CA VAL A 13 -8.62 15.02 14.24
C VAL A 13 -8.62 13.51 14.49
N ARG A 14 -9.66 12.82 14.01
CA ARG A 14 -9.75 11.35 14.03
C ARG A 14 -8.67 10.81 13.09
N SER A 15 -7.46 10.69 13.59
CA SER A 15 -6.39 10.04 12.86
C SER A 15 -6.60 8.53 12.91
N LEU A 16 -6.72 7.90 11.73
CA LEU A 16 -6.85 6.45 11.64
C LEU A 16 -5.53 5.78 12.04
N PRO A 17 -5.57 4.70 12.86
CA PRO A 17 -4.36 3.92 13.15
C PRO A 17 -3.78 3.32 11.87
N GLN A 18 -2.45 3.21 11.80
CA GLN A 18 -1.75 2.80 10.57
C GLN A 18 -2.25 1.46 10.03
N ARG A 19 -2.50 0.47 10.90
CA ARG A 19 -3.07 -0.83 10.51
C ARG A 19 -4.42 -0.73 9.79
N MET A 20 -5.25 0.23 10.18
CA MET A 20 -6.56 0.43 9.54
C MET A 20 -6.40 1.10 8.18
N LYS A 21 -5.44 2.02 8.03
CA LYS A 21 -5.07 2.58 6.72
C LYS A 21 -4.55 1.49 5.77
N ASP A 22 -3.71 0.59 6.26
CA ASP A 22 -3.19 -0.53 5.48
C ASP A 22 -4.32 -1.49 5.03
N LYS A 23 -5.30 -1.76 5.89
CA LYS A 23 -6.50 -2.53 5.52
C LYS A 23 -7.31 -1.84 4.42
N ILE A 24 -7.61 -0.55 4.57
CA ILE A 24 -8.36 0.21 3.56
C ILE A 24 -7.61 0.20 2.22
N LEU A 25 -6.29 0.41 2.25
CA LEU A 25 -5.45 0.34 1.05
C LEU A 25 -5.52 -1.03 0.40
N SER A 26 -5.44 -2.12 1.18
CA SER A 26 -5.53 -3.48 0.65
C SER A 26 -6.85 -3.75 -0.07
N HIS A 27 -7.99 -3.31 0.50
CA HIS A 27 -9.30 -3.43 -0.14
C HIS A 27 -9.40 -2.58 -1.41
N ALA A 28 -8.89 -1.34 -1.38
CA ALA A 28 -8.86 -0.48 -2.56
C ALA A 28 -8.00 -1.07 -3.68
N MET A 29 -6.87 -1.69 -3.35
CA MET A 29 -6.01 -2.37 -4.32
C MET A 29 -6.69 -3.57 -4.96
N VAL A 30 -7.40 -4.40 -4.18
CA VAL A 30 -8.17 -5.52 -4.73
C VAL A 30 -9.24 -5.02 -5.70
N LEU A 31 -9.99 -3.97 -5.33
CA LEU A 31 -10.99 -3.37 -6.23
C LEU A 31 -10.36 -2.84 -7.52
N ALA A 32 -9.24 -2.11 -7.40
CA ALA A 32 -8.53 -1.59 -8.55
C ALA A 32 -8.00 -2.72 -9.45
N LEU A 33 -7.59 -3.86 -8.87
CA LEU A 33 -7.09 -5.01 -9.62
C LEU A 33 -8.23 -5.64 -10.41
N THR A 34 -9.38 -5.84 -9.79
CA THR A 34 -10.56 -6.37 -10.47
C THR A 34 -11.01 -5.50 -11.64
N ILE A 35 -10.96 -4.17 -11.51
CA ILE A 35 -11.35 -3.23 -12.58
C ILE A 35 -10.35 -3.23 -13.74
N ASN A 36 -9.06 -3.41 -13.46
CA ASN A 36 -8.00 -3.37 -14.48
C ASN A 36 -7.56 -4.78 -14.93
N ASN A 37 -8.49 -5.73 -15.07
CA ASN A 37 -8.18 -7.10 -15.54
C ASN A 37 -7.04 -7.77 -14.76
N TYR A 38 -6.99 -7.56 -13.44
CA TYR A 38 -6.00 -8.10 -12.53
C TYR A 38 -4.56 -7.60 -12.74
N CYS A 39 -4.36 -6.48 -13.45
CA CYS A 39 -3.05 -5.90 -13.73
C CYS A 39 -3.07 -4.37 -13.57
N ILE A 40 -2.18 -3.81 -12.77
CA ILE A 40 -2.12 -2.36 -12.51
C ILE A 40 -0.67 -1.86 -12.54
N ASP A 41 -0.46 -0.68 -13.12
CA ASP A 41 0.75 0.09 -12.94
C ASP A 41 0.80 0.74 -11.55
N GLY A 42 1.76 0.31 -10.72
CA GLY A 42 1.95 0.82 -9.38
C GLY A 42 2.23 2.33 -9.33
N LYS A 43 2.74 2.93 -10.42
CA LYS A 43 2.98 4.38 -10.50
C LYS A 43 1.67 5.17 -10.56
N ILE A 44 0.68 4.68 -11.32
CA ILE A 44 -0.66 5.28 -11.38
C ILE A 44 -1.31 5.20 -10.00
N LEU A 45 -1.19 4.03 -9.37
CA LEU A 45 -1.73 3.81 -8.03
C LEU A 45 -1.07 4.70 -6.98
N ALA A 46 0.25 4.86 -7.01
CA ALA A 46 0.99 5.75 -6.10
C ALA A 46 0.59 7.22 -6.27
N SER A 47 0.45 7.69 -7.51
CA SER A 47 0.01 9.06 -7.80
C SER A 47 -1.44 9.30 -7.37
N SER A 48 -2.34 8.34 -7.57
CA SER A 48 -3.76 8.48 -7.23
C SER A 48 -4.01 8.42 -5.72
N THR A 49 -3.29 7.55 -5.01
CA THR A 49 -3.51 7.33 -3.57
C THR A 49 -2.63 8.20 -2.68
N HIS A 50 -1.63 8.89 -3.25
CA HIS A 50 -0.57 9.58 -2.52
C HIS A 50 0.17 8.67 -1.50
N VAL A 51 0.14 7.36 -1.73
CA VAL A 51 0.84 6.37 -0.89
C VAL A 51 2.22 6.10 -1.51
N PRO A 52 3.29 6.04 -0.71
CA PRO A 52 4.61 5.70 -1.24
C PRO A 52 4.61 4.30 -1.87
N MET A 53 5.27 4.19 -3.03
CA MET A 53 5.37 2.93 -3.80
C MET A 53 5.86 1.75 -2.94
N THR A 54 6.75 1.99 -1.97
CA THR A 54 7.25 0.95 -1.06
C THR A 54 6.13 0.28 -0.26
N ARG A 55 5.16 1.06 0.25
CA ARG A 55 3.99 0.55 0.97
C ARG A 55 3.05 -0.21 0.03
N ILE A 56 2.80 0.32 -1.17
CA ILE A 56 1.98 -0.34 -2.17
C ILE A 56 2.54 -1.71 -2.52
N VAL A 57 3.86 -1.80 -2.74
CA VAL A 57 4.54 -3.07 -3.03
C VAL A 57 4.44 -4.06 -1.87
N LEU A 58 4.60 -3.60 -0.62
CA LEU A 58 4.42 -4.45 0.56
C LEU A 58 2.99 -4.99 0.65
N VAL A 59 1.99 -4.14 0.42
CA VAL A 59 0.58 -4.56 0.42
C VAL A 59 0.31 -5.52 -0.74
N ALA A 60 0.84 -5.26 -1.94
CA ALA A 60 0.75 -6.16 -3.08
C ALA A 60 1.31 -7.56 -2.77
N TYR A 61 2.49 -7.64 -2.14
CA TYR A 61 3.06 -8.92 -1.72
C TYR A 61 2.19 -9.61 -0.66
N SER A 62 1.61 -8.87 0.29
CA SER A 62 0.70 -9.43 1.29
C SER A 62 -0.61 -9.97 0.70
N LEU A 63 -1.05 -9.40 -0.43
CA LEU A 63 -2.19 -9.88 -1.22
C LEU A 63 -1.85 -11.07 -2.13
N GLY A 64 -0.57 -11.48 -2.20
CA GLY A 64 -0.12 -12.54 -3.11
C GLY A 64 -0.02 -12.10 -4.57
N CYS A 65 0.07 -10.79 -4.82
CA CYS A 65 0.33 -10.25 -6.15
C CYS A 65 1.80 -10.43 -6.53
N HIS A 66 2.03 -10.65 -7.81
CA HIS A 66 3.36 -10.65 -8.40
C HIS A 66 3.73 -9.22 -8.84
N VAL A 67 4.84 -8.71 -8.32
CA VAL A 67 5.33 -7.37 -8.65
C VAL A 67 6.50 -7.51 -9.63
N LYS A 68 6.29 -7.06 -10.87
CA LYS A 68 7.32 -7.08 -11.93
C LYS A 68 7.91 -5.69 -12.11
N ASP A 69 9.22 -5.61 -12.26
CA ASP A 69 9.86 -4.36 -12.68
C ASP A 69 9.75 -4.22 -14.20
N LYS A 70 9.02 -3.20 -14.65
CA LYS A 70 8.91 -2.84 -16.07
C LYS A 70 10.17 -2.05 -16.44
N LYS A 71 11.21 -2.78 -16.85
CA LYS A 71 12.54 -2.24 -17.21
C LYS A 71 12.51 -1.08 -18.22
N ALA A 72 11.48 -1.01 -19.07
CA ALA A 72 11.35 0.04 -20.08
C ALA A 72 10.97 1.42 -19.50
N GLU A 73 10.32 1.49 -18.34
CA GLU A 73 9.74 2.75 -17.81
C GLU A 73 10.11 3.04 -16.35
N GLY A 74 10.88 2.15 -15.71
CA GLY A 74 11.20 2.25 -14.28
C GLY A 74 9.95 2.12 -13.39
N THR A 75 8.86 1.57 -13.92
CA THR A 75 7.59 1.39 -13.21
C THR A 75 7.47 -0.04 -12.69
N LYS A 76 6.74 -0.19 -11.57
CA LYS A 76 6.41 -1.50 -11.01
C LYS A 76 5.02 -1.89 -11.46
N LEU A 77 4.91 -3.00 -12.17
CA LEU A 77 3.66 -3.61 -12.57
C LEU A 77 3.21 -4.58 -11.46
N ILE A 78 1.95 -4.47 -11.05
CA ILE A 78 1.36 -5.31 -10.01
C ILE A 78 0.32 -6.19 -10.71
N GLU A 79 0.54 -7.50 -10.68
CA GLU A 79 -0.31 -8.48 -11.36
C GLU A 79 -0.80 -9.52 -10.35
N LEU A 80 -2.10 -9.83 -10.38
CA LEU A 80 -2.66 -10.92 -9.60
C LEU A 80 -2.80 -12.15 -10.49
N THR A 81 -1.90 -13.12 -10.33
CA THR A 81 -1.89 -14.37 -11.09
C THR A 81 -2.30 -15.55 -10.18
N LEU A 82 -2.92 -16.57 -10.75
CA LEU A 82 -3.17 -17.85 -10.09
C LEU A 82 -2.18 -18.90 -10.61
N PRO A 83 -1.52 -19.68 -9.74
CA PRO A 83 -1.61 -19.68 -8.28
C PRO A 83 -1.01 -18.40 -7.65
N LEU A 84 -1.54 -18.00 -6.49
CA LEU A 84 -1.10 -16.79 -5.78
C LEU A 84 0.41 -16.82 -5.52
N PHE A 85 1.07 -15.69 -5.75
CA PHE A 85 2.50 -15.58 -5.56
C PHE A 85 2.83 -15.62 -4.06
N LYS A 86 3.64 -16.60 -3.64
CA LYS A 86 4.21 -16.61 -2.28
C LYS A 86 5.46 -15.75 -2.27
N TYR A 87 5.38 -14.60 -1.62
CA TYR A 87 6.56 -13.79 -1.37
C TYR A 87 7.49 -14.51 -0.39
N GLU A 88 8.59 -15.07 -0.90
CA GLU A 88 9.69 -15.53 -0.07
C GLU A 88 10.69 -14.38 0.13
N PRO A 89 10.80 -13.81 1.34
CA PRO A 89 11.84 -12.85 1.62
C PRO A 89 13.17 -13.57 1.46
N LYS A 90 13.93 -13.25 0.40
CA LYS A 90 15.29 -13.77 0.24
C LYS A 90 16.05 -13.43 1.52
N GLY A 91 16.36 -14.48 2.30
CA GLY A 91 17.17 -14.37 3.49
C GLY A 91 18.42 -13.55 3.16
N ARG A 92 18.65 -12.50 3.93
CA ARG A 92 19.81 -11.61 3.84
C ARG A 92 21.06 -12.50 3.89
N GLN A 93 21.64 -12.85 2.74
CA GLN A 93 22.94 -13.51 2.70
C GLN A 93 23.94 -12.50 3.25
N LYS A 94 24.28 -12.65 4.54
CA LYS A 94 25.48 -12.05 5.11
C LYS A 94 26.66 -12.67 4.35
N LYS A 95 27.29 -11.88 3.49
CA LYS A 95 28.71 -12.08 3.19
C LYS A 95 29.52 -11.53 4.34
#